data_AF-A0A2E3LZY1-F1
#
_entry.id   AF-A0A2E3LZY1-F1
#
_cell.length_a   1.000
_cell.length_b   1.000
_cell.length_c   1.000
_cell.angle_alpha   90.00
_cell.angle_beta   90.00
_cell.angle_gamma   90.00
#
_symmetry.space_group_name_H-M   'P 1'
#
loop_
_entity.id
_entity.type
_entity.pdbx_description
1 polymer ?
#
loop_
_entity_poly.entity_id
_entity_poly.type
_entity_poly.pdbx_seq_one_letter_code
_entity_poly.pdbx_strand_id
1 'polypeptide(L)'
;MQELIDKIRQFNQDRDWDQFHDCKSLSMALMSEAGELGSILRWIPQDQADAFAKERIEEVSAEVADVFWLLIQLSDRLGIDLIEATKHKIDQTAQRYPIEKAKASPLSYKELE
;
A
#
# COMPACT_ATOMS: atom_id res chain seq x y z
N MET A 1 -2.10 11.56 -10.58
CA MET A 1 -2.85 10.33 -10.23
C MET A 1 -3.70 9.87 -11.40
N GLN A 2 -4.54 10.73 -11.98
CA GLN A 2 -5.43 10.37 -13.09
C GLN A 2 -4.72 9.72 -14.30
N GLU A 3 -3.59 10.29 -14.75
CA GLU A 3 -2.81 9.73 -15.86
C GLU A 3 -2.40 8.26 -15.64
N LEU A 4 -1.99 7.92 -14.40
CA LEU A 4 -1.61 6.55 -14.07
C LEU A 4 -2.83 5.61 -13.99
N ILE A 5 -3.96 6.09 -13.46
CA ILE A 5 -5.23 5.35 -13.47
C ILE A 5 -5.63 5.03 -14.91
N ASP A 6 -5.59 6.02 -15.80
CA ASP A 6 -5.97 5.86 -17.20
C ASP A 6 -5.02 4.90 -17.94
N LYS A 7 -3.72 4.96 -17.64
CA LYS A 7 -2.74 4.00 -18.17
C LYS A 7 -3.04 2.57 -17.72
N ILE A 8 -3.39 2.36 -16.45
CA ILE A 8 -3.75 1.04 -15.90
C ILE A 8 -5.06 0.54 -16.52
N ARG A 9 -6.08 1.40 -16.64
CA ARG A 9 -7.35 1.07 -17.30
C ARG A 9 -7.12 0.61 -18.73
N GLN A 10 -6.33 1.37 -19.50
CA GLN A 10 -6.02 0.99 -20.88
C GLN A 10 -5.30 -0.36 -20.93
N PHE A 11 -4.30 -0.56 -20.06
CA PHE A 11 -3.55 -1.82 -20.00
C PHE A 11 -4.46 -3.04 -19.72
N ASN A 12 -5.44 -2.89 -18.83
CA ASN A 12 -6.40 -3.93 -18.51
C ASN A 12 -7.39 -4.18 -19.64
N GLN A 13 -7.92 -3.11 -20.24
CA GLN A 13 -8.87 -3.18 -21.35
C GLN A 13 -8.25 -3.87 -22.56
N ASP A 14 -6.99 -3.57 -22.88
CA ASP A 14 -6.25 -4.21 -23.96
C ASP A 14 -6.13 -5.73 -23.78
N ARG A 15 -6.32 -6.23 -22.56
CA ARG A 15 -6.21 -7.65 -22.18
C ARG A 15 -7.54 -8.28 -21.78
N ASP A 16 -8.62 -7.52 -21.80
CA ASP A 16 -9.94 -7.94 -21.30
C ASP A 16 -9.88 -8.43 -19.84
N TRP A 17 -9.00 -7.85 -19.02
CA TRP A 17 -8.79 -8.30 -17.63
C TRP A 17 -9.83 -7.79 -16.64
N ASP A 18 -10.62 -6.78 -17.01
CA ASP A 18 -11.65 -6.20 -16.15
C ASP A 18 -12.68 -7.24 -15.66
N GLN A 19 -12.86 -8.34 -16.42
CA GLN A 19 -13.72 -9.47 -16.04
C GLN A 19 -13.25 -10.24 -14.80
N PHE A 20 -11.95 -10.19 -14.47
CA PHE A 20 -11.35 -10.88 -13.31
C PHE A 20 -11.16 -9.96 -12.10
N HIS A 21 -11.34 -8.65 -12.29
CA HIS A 21 -11.00 -7.63 -11.30
C HIS A 21 -12.17 -7.24 -10.42
N ASP A 22 -12.92 -8.19 -9.86
CA ASP A 22 -13.90 -7.86 -8.80
C ASP A 22 -13.20 -7.37 -7.52
N CYS A 23 -13.95 -6.72 -6.60
CA CYS A 23 -13.36 -6.13 -5.39
C CYS A 23 -12.72 -7.19 -4.48
N LYS A 24 -13.24 -8.42 -4.45
CA LYS A 24 -12.67 -9.52 -3.68
C LYS A 24 -11.36 -9.96 -4.31
N SER A 25 -11.34 -10.20 -5.62
CA SER A 25 -10.17 -10.66 -6.37
C SER A 25 -9.04 -9.65 -6.30
N LEU A 26 -9.32 -8.36 -6.50
CA LEU A 26 -8.32 -7.29 -6.34
C LEU A 26 -7.78 -7.20 -4.90
N SER A 27 -8.64 -7.36 -3.88
CA SER A 27 -8.19 -7.35 -2.49
C SER A 27 -7.30 -8.55 -2.15
N MET A 28 -7.60 -9.73 -2.71
CA MET A 28 -6.78 -10.93 -2.52
C MET A 28 -5.43 -10.81 -3.24
N ALA A 29 -5.41 -10.28 -4.46
CA ALA A 29 -4.17 -10.00 -5.16
C ALA A 29 -3.31 -8.99 -4.38
N LEU A 30 -3.90 -7.88 -3.91
CA LEU A 30 -3.19 -6.87 -3.13
C LEU A 30 -2.52 -7.47 -1.88
N MET A 31 -3.25 -8.35 -1.17
CA MET A 31 -2.71 -9.06 -0.02
C MET A 31 -1.57 -10.01 -0.40
N SER A 32 -1.63 -10.64 -1.58
CA SER A 32 -0.56 -11.47 -2.11
C SER A 32 0.72 -10.65 -2.30
N GLU A 33 0.67 -9.55 -3.05
CA GLU A 33 1.85 -8.71 -3.34
C GLU A 33 2.42 -8.06 -2.07
N ALA A 34 1.56 -7.69 -1.11
CA ALA A 34 2.02 -7.24 0.20
C ALA A 34 2.77 -8.35 0.96
N GLY A 35 2.35 -9.60 0.76
CA GLY A 35 3.05 -10.78 1.26
C GLY A 35 4.38 -11.04 0.57
N GLU A 36 4.48 -10.79 -0.74
CA GLU A 36 5.72 -10.87 -1.52
C GLU A 36 6.73 -9.82 -1.06
N LEU A 37 6.30 -8.55 -0.91
CA LEU A 37 7.11 -7.50 -0.28
C LEU A 37 7.62 -7.91 1.11
N GLY A 38 6.71 -8.44 1.95
CA GLY A 38 7.06 -8.93 3.28
C GLY A 38 8.02 -10.12 3.26
N SER A 39 8.02 -10.93 2.18
CA SER A 39 8.89 -12.10 2.05
C SER A 39 10.36 -11.71 1.87
N ILE A 40 10.64 -10.60 1.19
CA ILE A 40 11.99 -10.07 0.97
C ILE A 40 12.65 -9.76 2.33
N LEU A 41 11.89 -9.17 3.27
CA LEU A 41 12.42 -8.65 4.53
C LEU A 41 12.25 -9.60 5.73
N ARG A 42 11.56 -10.74 5.55
CA ARG A 42 11.05 -11.58 6.65
C ARG A 42 12.12 -12.07 7.63
N TRP A 43 13.32 -12.39 7.15
CA TRP A 43 14.34 -13.11 7.91
C TRP A 43 15.55 -12.25 8.29
N ILE A 44 15.40 -10.93 8.28
CA ILE A 44 16.48 -9.97 8.53
C ILE A 44 16.31 -9.32 9.91
N PRO A 45 17.39 -9.20 10.71
CA PRO A 45 17.37 -8.41 11.93
C PRO A 45 16.92 -6.96 11.68
N GLN A 46 16.15 -6.39 12.61
CA GLN A 46 15.56 -5.05 12.46
C GLN A 46 16.60 -3.96 12.18
N ASP A 47 17.78 -4.04 12.81
CA ASP A 47 18.89 -3.09 12.66
C ASP A 47 19.59 -3.18 11.29
N GLN A 48 19.34 -4.24 10.52
CA GLN A 48 19.95 -4.49 9.21
C GLN A 48 18.96 -4.35 8.05
N ALA A 49 17.65 -4.28 8.33
CA ALA A 49 16.58 -4.33 7.34
C ALA A 49 16.72 -3.24 6.25
N ASP A 50 17.03 -1.99 6.63
CA ASP A 50 17.18 -0.89 5.67
C ASP A 50 18.38 -1.06 4.74
N ALA A 51 19.49 -1.59 5.24
CA ALA A 51 20.68 -1.83 4.42
C ALA A 51 20.42 -2.96 3.43
N PHE A 52 19.83 -4.06 3.91
CA PHE A 52 19.42 -5.20 3.09
C PHE A 52 18.42 -4.79 1.99
N ALA A 53 17.41 -3.99 2.33
CA ALA A 53 16.43 -3.48 1.37
C ALA A 53 17.08 -2.61 0.28
N LYS A 54 18.09 -1.80 0.63
CA LYS A 54 18.82 -0.96 -0.33
C LYS A 54 19.69 -1.78 -1.28
N GLU A 55 20.27 -2.87 -0.81
CA GLU A 55 21.02 -3.80 -1.67
C GLU A 55 20.12 -4.53 -2.67
N ARG A 56 18.82 -4.66 -2.36
CA ARG A 56 17.78 -5.31 -3.18
C ARG A 56 16.72 -4.33 -3.68
N ILE A 57 17.12 -3.08 -3.94
CA ILE A 57 16.16 -2.02 -4.22
C ILE A 57 15.29 -2.30 -5.44
N GLU A 58 15.80 -3.04 -6.43
CA GLU A 58 15.02 -3.45 -7.61
C GLU A 58 13.90 -4.43 -7.24
N GLU A 59 14.21 -5.47 -6.44
CA GLU A 59 13.21 -6.44 -5.95
C GLU A 59 12.16 -5.73 -5.08
N VAL A 60 12.61 -4.91 -4.11
CA VAL A 60 11.70 -4.14 -3.24
C VAL A 60 10.84 -3.18 -4.06
N SER A 61 11.40 -2.51 -5.05
CA SER A 61 10.67 -1.57 -5.89
C SER A 61 9.61 -2.25 -6.75
N ALA A 62 9.85 -3.49 -7.20
CA ALA A 62 8.85 -4.26 -7.94
C ALA A 62 7.63 -4.55 -7.06
N GLU A 63 7.83 -5.13 -5.89
CA GLU A 63 6.72 -5.49 -4.99
C GLU A 63 5.96 -4.26 -4.45
N VAL A 64 6.67 -3.16 -4.17
CA VAL A 64 6.02 -1.89 -3.81
C VAL A 64 5.15 -1.36 -4.95
N ALA A 65 5.61 -1.48 -6.20
CA ALA A 65 4.84 -1.06 -7.36
C ALA A 65 3.61 -1.95 -7.58
N ASP A 66 3.71 -3.26 -7.37
CA ASP A 66 2.59 -4.19 -7.53
C ASP A 66 1.50 -3.98 -6.46
N VAL A 67 1.90 -3.77 -5.20
CA VAL A 67 0.98 -3.33 -4.14
C VAL A 67 0.28 -2.03 -4.53
N PHE A 68 1.03 -1.04 -5.01
CA PHE A 68 0.46 0.24 -5.39
C PHE A 68 -0.47 0.15 -6.60
N TRP A 69 -0.10 -0.63 -7.62
CA TRP A 69 -0.92 -0.91 -8.79
C TRP A 69 -2.28 -1.47 -8.34
N LEU A 70 -2.28 -2.54 -7.54
CA LEU A 70 -3.52 -3.19 -7.13
C LEU A 70 -4.37 -2.30 -6.22
N LEU A 71 -3.75 -1.47 -5.40
CA LEU A 71 -4.46 -0.46 -4.60
C LEU A 71 -5.15 0.58 -5.50
N ILE A 72 -4.49 1.04 -6.57
CA ILE A 72 -5.10 1.93 -7.56
C ILE A 72 -6.29 1.24 -8.22
N GLN A 73 -6.13 0.01 -8.71
CA GLN A 73 -7.21 -0.73 -9.36
C GLN A 73 -8.42 -0.92 -8.45
N LEU A 74 -8.20 -1.30 -7.19
CA LEU A 74 -9.25 -1.47 -6.20
C LEU A 74 -9.97 -0.14 -5.91
N SER A 75 -9.20 0.93 -5.74
CA SER A 75 -9.75 2.27 -5.49
C SER A 75 -10.59 2.74 -6.67
N ASP A 76 -10.07 2.57 -7.88
CA ASP A 76 -10.74 2.96 -9.12
C ASP A 76 -12.07 2.23 -9.30
N ARG A 77 -12.06 0.90 -9.10
CA ARG A 77 -13.28 0.08 -9.16
C ARG A 77 -14.34 0.52 -8.15
N LEU A 78 -13.93 0.95 -6.96
CA LEU A 78 -14.83 1.36 -5.88
C LEU A 78 -15.20 2.85 -5.93
N GLY A 79 -14.65 3.62 -6.88
CA GLY A 79 -14.86 5.06 -6.95
C GLY A 79 -14.24 5.82 -5.77
N ILE A 80 -13.17 5.28 -5.19
CA ILE A 80 -12.44 5.90 -4.08
C ILE A 80 -11.39 6.85 -4.65
N ASP A 81 -11.51 8.13 -4.31
CA ASP A 81 -10.39 9.06 -4.46
C ASP A 81 -9.35 8.75 -3.39
N LEU A 82 -8.30 8.02 -3.79
CA LEU A 82 -7.26 7.56 -2.89
C LEU A 82 -6.50 8.72 -2.21
N ILE A 83 -6.36 9.86 -2.89
CA ILE A 83 -5.66 11.04 -2.35
C ILE A 83 -6.51 11.69 -1.28
N GLU A 84 -7.79 11.97 -1.55
CA GLU A 84 -8.69 12.56 -0.56
C GLU A 84 -8.94 11.60 0.61
N ALA A 85 -9.11 10.30 0.35
CA ALA A 85 -9.22 9.30 1.41
C ALA A 85 -7.98 9.28 2.32
N THR A 86 -6.78 9.42 1.74
CA THR A 86 -5.53 9.49 2.51
C THR A 86 -5.44 10.78 3.34
N LYS A 87 -5.82 11.94 2.78
CA LYS A 87 -5.87 13.20 3.54
C LYS A 87 -6.80 13.12 4.74
N HIS A 88 -8.03 12.63 4.52
CA HIS A 88 -8.99 12.41 5.62
C HIS A 88 -8.43 11.44 6.68
N LYS A 89 -7.74 10.37 6.26
CA LYS A 89 -7.13 9.43 7.20
C LYS A 89 -6.01 10.09 8.03
N ILE A 90 -5.21 10.97 7.44
CA ILE A 90 -4.18 11.73 8.16
C ILE A 90 -4.82 12.61 9.23
N ASP A 91 -5.87 13.37 8.89
CA ASP A 91 -6.56 14.25 9.84
C ASP A 91 -7.18 13.47 11.01
N GLN A 92 -7.84 12.34 10.71
CA GLN A 92 -8.38 11.44 11.74
C GLN A 92 -7.28 10.86 12.63
N THR A 93 -6.14 10.49 12.04
CA THR A 93 -5.00 9.94 12.77
C THR A 93 -4.35 11.00 13.66
N ALA A 94 -4.20 12.24 13.18
CA ALA A 94 -3.68 13.34 13.98
C ALA A 94 -4.57 13.67 15.19
N GLN A 95 -5.90 13.56 15.05
CA GLN A 95 -6.84 13.71 16.16
C GLN A 95 -6.72 12.57 17.19
N ARG A 96 -6.55 11.33 16.71
CA ARG A 96 -6.37 10.15 17.58
C ARG A 96 -5.01 10.14 18.28
N TYR A 97 -3.97 10.68 17.63
CA TYR A 97 -2.59 10.69 18.10
C TYR A 97 -2.00 12.12 18.10
N PRO A 98 -2.37 12.96 19.08
CA PRO A 98 -1.76 14.29 19.23
C PRO A 98 -0.24 14.22 19.40
N ILE A 99 0.48 15.24 18.91
CA ILE A 99 1.95 15.30 18.88
C ILE A 99 2.59 14.95 20.24
N GLU A 100 2.01 15.47 21.32
CA GLU A 100 2.50 15.28 22.69
C GLU A 100 2.47 13.80 23.12
N LYS A 101 1.49 13.03 22.64
CA LYS A 101 1.35 11.60 22.93
C LYS A 101 2.14 10.73 21.96
N ALA A 102 2.15 11.09 20.67
CA ALA A 102 2.81 10.32 19.62
C ALA A 102 4.35 10.28 19.75
N LYS A 103 4.96 11.33 20.30
CA LYS A 103 6.43 11.41 20.49
C LYS A 103 6.95 10.70 21.74
N ALA A 104 6.07 10.31 22.67
CA ALA A 104 6.48 9.82 23.98
C ALA A 104 7.01 8.37 23.96
N SER A 105 6.52 7.51 23.05
CA SER A 105 7.05 6.15 22.85
C SER A 105 6.33 5.46 21.68
N PRO A 106 6.99 4.58 20.89
CA PRO A 106 6.32 3.67 19.95
C PRO A 106 5.30 2.73 20.64
N LEU A 107 5.38 2.56 21.96
CA LEU A 107 4.38 1.82 22.75
C LEU A 107 3.07 2.60 22.98
N SER A 108 3.08 3.93 22.87
CA SER A 108 1.83 4.74 22.95
C SER A 108 0.83 4.38 21.85
N TYR A 109 1.30 3.74 20.76
CA TYR A 109 0.48 3.22 19.68
C TYR A 109 -0.43 2.06 20.13
N LYS A 110 0.04 1.20 21.04
CA LYS A 110 -0.75 0.05 21.56
C LYS A 110 -1.75 0.44 22.65
N GLU A 111 -1.56 1.56 23.32
CA GLU A 111 -2.40 2.01 24.44
C GLU A 111 -3.58 2.89 24.00
N LEU A 112 -3.70 3.17 22.70
CA LEU A 112 -4.70 4.07 22.10
C LEU A 112 -5.67 3.34 21.15
N GLU A 113 -5.67 2.00 21.16
CA GLU A 113 -6.71 1.10 20.63
C GLU A 113 -7.78 0.80 21.67
#